data_AF-A0A9D4YYJ2-F1
#
_entry.id   AF-A0A9D4YYJ2-F1
#
_cell.length_a   1.000
_cell.length_b   1.000
_cell.length_c   1.000
_cell.angle_alpha   90.00
_cell.angle_beta   90.00
_cell.angle_gamma   90.00
#
_symmetry.space_group_name_H-M   'P 1'
#
loop_
_entity.id
_entity.type
_entity.pdbx_description
1 polymer ?
#
loop_
_entity_poly.entity_id
_entity_poly.type
_entity_poly.pdbx_seq_one_letter_code
_entity_poly.pdbx_strand_id
1 'polypeptide(L)' 'MSSAPISILAPAVAAGFVVAYGFWAVMTRDSDSKLPHTIMDPKWLPATQEMLLAAPRQGSETPAVLNPSRFF' A
#
# COMPACT_ATOMS: atom_id res chain seq x y z
N MET A 1 -30.72 -1.94 24.34
CA MET A 1 -30.05 -1.03 23.37
C MET A 1 -30.76 -1.21 22.04
N SER A 2 -31.44 -0.18 21.56
CA SER A 2 -32.21 -0.25 20.31
C SER A 2 -31.24 -0.25 19.12
N SER A 3 -31.23 -1.32 18.34
CA SER A 3 -30.51 -1.38 17.07
C SER A 3 -31.23 -0.46 16.07
N ALA A 4 -30.69 0.73 15.84
CA ALA A 4 -31.19 1.59 14.77
C ALA A 4 -31.13 0.81 13.45
N PRO A 5 -32.21 0.81 12.65
CA PRO A 5 -32.27 -0.01 11.44
C PRO A 5 -31.17 0.40 10.46
N ILE A 6 -30.52 -0.59 9.86
CA ILE A 6 -29.40 -0.42 8.93
C ILE A 6 -29.74 0.53 7.77
N SER A 7 -31.03 0.63 7.39
CA SER A 7 -31.51 1.57 6.37
C SER A 7 -31.33 3.06 6.72
N ILE A 8 -31.25 3.41 8.01
CA ILE A 8 -30.99 4.77 8.49
C ILE A 8 -29.48 4.98 8.69
N LEU A 9 -28.77 3.95 9.15
CA LEU A 9 -27.34 4.03 9.41
C LEU A 9 -26.50 4.00 8.13
N ALA A 10 -26.87 3.17 7.15
CA ALA A 10 -26.08 2.97 5.94
C ALA A 10 -25.90 4.25 5.10
N PRO A 11 -26.93 5.10 4.88
CA PRO A 11 -26.74 6.37 4.19
C PRO A 11 -25.83 7.34 4.95
N ALA A 12 -25.96 7.40 6.28
CA ALA A 12 -25.14 8.26 7.13
C ALA A 12 -23.66 7.81 7.13
N VAL A 13 -23.44 6.48 7.19
CA VAL A 13 -22.10 5.88 7.11
C VAL A 13 -21.48 6.14 5.73
N ALA A 14 -22.23 5.92 4.65
CA ALA A 14 -21.76 6.20 3.30
C ALA A 14 -21.41 7.68 3.11
N ALA A 15 -22.27 8.60 3.57
CA ALA A 15 -21.99 10.03 3.54
C ALA A 15 -20.69 10.37 4.31
N GLY A 16 -20.48 9.76 5.48
CA GLY A 16 -19.25 9.90 6.26
C GLY A 16 -18.00 9.46 5.49
N PHE A 17 -18.05 8.31 4.80
CA PHE A 17 -16.94 7.84 3.96
C PHE A 17 -16.66 8.76 2.77
N VAL A 18 -17.71 9.25 2.10
CA VAL A 18 -17.54 10.18 0.97
C VAL A 18 -16.87 11.47 1.42
N VAL A 19 -17.31 12.05 2.55
CA VAL A 19 -16.71 13.26 3.11
C VAL A 19 -15.26 13.00 3.52
N ALA A 20 -14.98 11.91 4.24
CA ALA A 20 -13.62 11.57 4.66
C ALA A 20 -12.68 11.37 3.46
N TYR A 21 -13.13 10.67 2.41
CA TYR A 21 -12.37 10.50 1.18
C TYR A 21 -12.15 11.84 0.45
N GLY A 22 -13.16 12.71 0.41
CA GLY A 22 -13.04 14.04 -0.19
C GLY A 22 -11.99 14.90 0.52
N PHE A 23 -11.98 14.91 1.86
CA PHE A 23 -10.95 15.61 2.64
C PHE A 23 -9.56 15.04 2.38
N TRP A 24 -9.43 13.70 2.40
CA TRP A 24 -8.16 13.03 2.10
C TRP A 24 -7.65 13.44 0.70
N ALA A 25 -8.49 13.35 -0.33
CA ALA A 25 -8.12 13.67 -1.70
C ALA A 25 -7.66 15.13 -1.89
N VAL A 26 -8.30 16.08 -1.20
CA VAL A 26 -7.87 17.49 -1.21
C VAL A 26 -6.51 17.66 -0.52
N MET A 27 -6.32 17.02 0.64
CA MET A 27 -5.07 17.11 1.39
C MET A 27 -3.89 16.42 0.68
N THR A 28 -4.15 15.37 -0.09
CA THR A 28 -3.13 14.61 -0.83
C THR A 28 -2.98 15.04 -2.27
N ARG A 29 -3.68 16.10 -2.73
CA ARG A 29 -3.66 16.53 -4.13
C ARG A 29 -2.25 16.73 -4.69
N ASP A 30 -1.34 17.27 -3.87
CA ASP A 30 0.04 17.55 -4.28
C ASP A 30 1.06 16.55 -3.71
N SER A 31 0.60 15.45 -3.07
CA SER A 31 1.50 14.51 -2.41
C SER A 31 2.38 13.71 -3.38
N ASP A 32 1.93 13.52 -4.61
CA ASP A 32 2.66 12.75 -5.63
C ASP A 32 4.04 13.35 -5.94
N SER A 33 4.18 14.67 -5.84
CA SER A 33 5.46 15.38 -5.98
C SER A 33 6.45 15.10 -4.86
N LYS A 34 5.98 14.54 -3.74
CA LYS A 34 6.77 14.22 -2.54
C LYS A 34 6.92 12.72 -2.31
N LEU A 35 6.37 11.89 -3.19
CA LEU A 35 6.51 10.45 -3.06
C LEU A 35 7.95 10.04 -3.37
N PRO A 36 8.50 9.03 -2.66
CA PRO A 36 9.82 8.50 -2.95
C PRO A 36 9.91 7.98 -4.39
N HIS A 37 11.10 8.11 -5.00
CA HIS A 37 11.38 7.55 -6.33
C HIS A 37 11.06 6.05 -6.43
N THR A 38 11.17 5.31 -5.32
CA THR A 38 10.85 3.88 -5.24
C THR A 38 9.36 3.57 -5.44
N ILE A 39 8.47 4.54 -5.20
CA ILE A 39 7.02 4.42 -5.44
C ILE A 39 6.64 4.99 -6.80
N MET A 40 7.33 6.04 -7.23
CA MET A 40 7.07 6.72 -8.51
C MET A 40 7.64 5.97 -9.73
N ASP A 41 8.70 5.18 -9.55
CA ASP A 41 9.30 4.39 -10.62
C ASP A 41 8.58 3.03 -10.78
N PRO A 42 7.88 2.78 -11.89
CA PRO A 42 7.20 1.51 -12.13
C PRO A 42 8.15 0.31 -12.22
N LYS A 43 9.46 0.54 -12.43
CA LYS A 43 10.48 -0.53 -12.49
C LYS A 43 10.97 -0.96 -11.12
N TRP A 44 10.69 -0.19 -10.07
CA TRP A 44 11.19 -0.48 -8.74
C TRP A 44 10.57 -1.75 -8.15
N LEU A 45 9.26 -1.94 -8.35
CA LEU A 45 8.54 -3.11 -7.85
C LEU A 45 9.07 -4.43 -8.44
N PRO A 46 9.18 -4.62 -9.77
CA PRO A 46 9.73 -5.84 -10.33
C PRO A 46 11.20 -6.07 -9.92
N ALA A 47 12.03 -5.03 -9.91
CA ALA A 47 13.43 -5.15 -9.47
C ALA A 47 13.53 -5.58 -7.98
N THR A 48 12.64 -5.06 -7.13
CA THR A 48 12.59 -5.46 -5.72
C THR A 48 12.13 -6.91 -5.57
N GLN A 49 11.17 -7.36 -6.37
CA GLN A 49 10.70 -8.76 -6.35
C GLN A 49 11.81 -9.72 -6.79
N GLU A 50 12.57 -9.38 -7.82
CA GLU A 50 13.75 -10.14 -8.24
C GLU A 50 14.82 -10.18 -7.14
N MET A 51 15.06 -9.06 -6.46
CA MET A 51 15.99 -9.00 -5.33
C MET A 51 15.54 -9.88 -4.16
N LEU A 52 14.23 -10.02 -3.90
CA LEU A 52 13.73 -10.93 -2.85
C LEU A 52 14.04 -12.39 -3.17
N LEU A 53 14.09 -12.76 -4.45
CA LEU A 53 14.43 -14.11 -4.89
C LEU A 53 15.93 -14.39 -4.87
N ALA A 54 16.77 -13.36 -5.10
CA ALA A 54 18.22 -13.52 -5.19
C ALA A 54 18.96 -12.29 -4.65
N ALA A 55 18.87 -12.05 -3.34
CA ALA A 55 19.50 -10.88 -2.74
C ALA A 55 21.04 -11.05 -2.71
N PRO A 56 21.79 -10.04 -3.19
CA PRO A 56 23.25 -10.07 -3.09
C PRO A 56 23.67 -10.03 -1.62
N ARG A 57 24.63 -10.88 -1.24
CA ARG A 57 25.21 -10.91 0.10
C ARG A 57 26.61 -10.34 0.07
N GLN A 58 26.91 -9.45 1.01
CA GLN A 58 28.28 -8.98 1.19
C GLN A 58 29.17 -10.16 1.63
N GLY A 59 30.26 -10.41 0.90
CA GLY A 59 31.24 -11.46 1.23
C GLY A 59 30.84 -12.89 0.83
N SER A 60 29.81 -13.06 -0.01
CA SER A 60 29.43 -14.36 -0.56
C SER A 60 28.94 -14.22 -2.01
N GLU A 61 29.43 -15.07 -2.91
CA GLU A 61 28.97 -15.12 -4.30
C GLU A 61 27.60 -15.81 -4.44
N THR A 62 27.12 -16.48 -3.38
CA THR A 62 25.82 -17.15 -3.40
C THR A 62 24.71 -16.18 -2.99
N PRO A 63 23.79 -15.84 -3.89
CA PRO A 63 22.63 -15.00 -3.55
C PRO A 63 21.72 -15.74 -2.56
N ALA A 64 21.07 -15.00 -1.66
CA ALA A 64 20.11 -15.58 -0.72
C ALA A 64 18.69 -15.15 -1.02
N VAL A 65 17.75 -16.10 -0.89
CA VAL A 65 16.32 -15.80 -0.93
C VAL A 65 15.94 -15.08 0.36
N LEU A 66 15.34 -13.89 0.24
CA LEU A 66 14.74 -13.18 1.36
C LEU A 66 13.29 -13.62 1.51
N ASN A 67 12.87 -13.91 2.74
CA ASN A 67 11.51 -14.36 3.07
C ASN A 67 11.10 -15.69 2.40
N PRO A 68 11.86 -16.79 2.63
CA PRO A 68 11.62 -18.08 1.98
C PRO A 68 10.22 -18.65 2.26
N SER A 69 9.63 -18.36 3.42
CA SER A 69 8.30 -18.85 3.81
C SER A 69 7.14 -18.34 2.97
N ARG A 70 7.35 -17.35 2.10
CA ARG A 70 6.31 -16.89 1.13
C ARG A 70 6.33 -17.67 -0.18
N PHE A 71 7.29 -18.56 -0.38
CA PHE A 71 7.51 -19.31 -1.62
C PHE A 71 7.29 -20.83 -1.48
N PHE A 72 6.92 -21.31 -0.28
CA PHE A 72 6.60 -22.72 0.01
C PHE A 72 5.19 -22.84 0.59
#